data_AF-C1CV01-F1
#
_entry.id   AF-C1CV01-F1
#
_cell.length_a   1.000
_cell.length_b   1.000
_cell.length_c   1.000
_cell.angle_alpha   90.00
_cell.angle_beta   90.00
_cell.angle_gamma   90.00
#
_symmetry.space_group_name_H-M   'P 1'
#
loop_
_entity.id
_entity.type
_entity.pdbx_description
1 polymer ?
#
loop_
_entity_poly.entity_id
_entity_poly.type
_entity_poly.pdbx_seq_one_letter_code
_entity_poly.pdbx_strand_id
1 'polypeptide(L)'
;MTKGADLVTLRDAVTVFRGVVMTMGGDVEAVARVSVAGQQDVQAEGWEAPAWAPAGRFRADARMLDAGRPVVERLLIGWRAPDLEAVAAVELEGRELERELYQARAAFIESVALVMCEYAVHGNVYSRHLADGTAWRRVEPGSWPQQAAALLPAAQEALNAFALAWLAVAARVEGAAFLPRRAA
;
A
#
# COMPACT_ATOMS: atom_id res chain seq x y z
N MET A 1 -1.92 -7.43 28.00
CA MET A 1 -0.45 -7.45 27.81
C MET A 1 -0.12 -8.58 26.87
N THR A 2 -0.10 -8.32 25.57
CA THR A 2 0.47 -9.27 24.61
C THR A 2 1.96 -9.37 24.93
N LYS A 3 2.39 -10.54 25.40
CA LYS A 3 3.82 -10.88 25.46
C LYS A 3 4.39 -10.53 24.09
N GLY A 4 5.36 -9.61 24.07
CA GLY A 4 6.02 -9.19 22.84
C GLY A 4 6.45 -10.43 22.09
N ALA A 5 6.12 -10.51 20.80
CA ALA A 5 6.82 -11.44 19.94
C ALA A 5 8.30 -11.05 20.06
N ASP A 6 9.12 -11.92 20.65
CA ASP A 6 10.55 -11.65 20.75
C ASP A 6 11.06 -11.43 19.32
N LEU A 7 11.38 -10.18 18.97
CA LEU A 7 11.93 -9.83 17.67
C LEU A 7 13.40 -10.26 17.67
N VAL A 8 13.61 -11.57 17.61
CA VAL A 8 14.95 -12.18 17.70
C VAL A 8 15.64 -12.17 16.34
N THR A 9 14.87 -12.30 15.26
CA THR A 9 15.41 -12.31 13.89
C THR A 9 14.80 -11.21 13.02
N LEU A 10 15.56 -10.77 12.00
CA LEU A 10 15.05 -9.82 10.99
C LEU A 10 13.82 -10.39 10.27
N ARG A 11 13.77 -11.71 10.07
CA ARG A 11 12.64 -12.40 9.44
C ARG A 11 11.35 -12.24 10.27
N ASP A 12 11.44 -12.35 11.59
CA ASP A 12 10.28 -12.19 12.48
C ASP A 12 9.81 -10.74 12.46
N ALA A 13 10.75 -9.78 12.54
CA ALA A 13 10.46 -8.36 12.44
C ALA A 13 9.77 -7.99 11.11
N VAL A 14 10.27 -8.50 9.98
CA VAL A 14 9.64 -8.33 8.65
C VAL A 14 8.25 -8.97 8.60
N THR A 15 8.05 -10.11 9.26
CA THR A 15 6.73 -10.76 9.32
C THR A 15 5.71 -9.90 10.08
N VAL A 16 6.11 -9.34 11.22
CA VAL A 16 5.29 -8.40 11.99
C VAL A 16 5.01 -7.13 11.18
N PHE A 17 6.04 -6.57 10.53
CA PHE A 17 5.90 -5.40 9.68
C PHE A 17 4.90 -5.62 8.54
N ARG A 18 4.95 -6.78 7.86
CA ARG A 18 3.95 -7.16 6.84
C ARG A 18 2.52 -7.15 7.42
N GLY A 19 2.35 -7.65 8.64
CA GLY A 19 1.08 -7.58 9.36
C GLY A 19 0.62 -6.13 9.60
N VAL A 20 1.53 -5.25 10.04
CA VAL A 20 1.26 -3.82 10.24
C VAL A 20 0.83 -3.16 8.93
N VAL A 21 1.57 -3.38 7.83
CA VAL A 21 1.23 -2.83 6.51
C VAL A 21 -0.14 -3.33 6.03
N MET A 22 -0.46 -4.61 6.22
CA MET A 22 -1.77 -5.18 5.85
C MET A 22 -2.96 -4.53 6.57
N THR A 23 -2.76 -4.00 7.79
CA THR A 23 -3.82 -3.25 8.49
C THR A 23 -4.07 -1.85 7.93
N MET A 24 -3.15 -1.31 7.13
CA MET A 24 -3.26 0.05 6.57
C MET A 24 -4.19 0.16 5.37
N GLY A 25 -4.80 -0.94 4.92
CA GLY A 25 -5.73 -0.92 3.79
C GLY A 25 -6.85 0.11 3.95
N GLY A 26 -7.40 0.28 5.17
CA GLY A 26 -8.42 1.29 5.45
C GLY A 26 -7.91 2.72 5.37
N ASP A 27 -6.67 2.98 5.80
CA ASP A 27 -6.05 4.31 5.69
C ASP A 27 -5.79 4.68 4.23
N VAL A 28 -5.32 3.71 3.43
CA VAL A 28 -5.14 3.87 1.98
C VAL A 28 -6.47 4.20 1.30
N GLU A 29 -7.56 3.50 1.64
CA GLU A 29 -8.90 3.79 1.11
C GLU A 29 -9.38 5.18 1.48
N ALA A 30 -9.17 5.59 2.72
CA ALA A 30 -9.55 6.92 3.20
C ALA A 30 -8.82 8.03 2.43
N VAL A 31 -7.50 7.89 2.24
CA VAL A 31 -6.70 8.86 1.48
C VAL A 31 -7.07 8.86 0.00
N ALA A 32 -7.22 7.68 -0.62
CA ALA A 32 -7.61 7.56 -2.02
C ALA A 32 -8.94 8.26 -2.31
N ARG A 33 -9.93 8.16 -1.41
CA ARG A 33 -11.22 8.85 -1.54
C ARG A 33 -11.09 10.37 -1.57
N VAL A 34 -10.16 10.94 -0.79
CA VAL A 34 -9.87 12.38 -0.80
C VAL A 34 -9.15 12.78 -2.10
N SER A 35 -8.14 12.00 -2.53
CA SER A 35 -7.40 12.27 -3.77
C SER A 35 -8.30 12.21 -5.01
N VAL A 36 -9.23 11.25 -5.08
CA VAL A 36 -10.24 11.13 -6.14
C VAL A 36 -11.28 12.24 -6.11
N ALA A 37 -11.55 12.85 -4.96
CA ALA A 37 -12.42 14.02 -4.88
C ALA A 37 -11.82 15.23 -5.64
N GLY A 38 -10.49 15.28 -5.81
CA GLY A 38 -9.76 16.34 -6.49
C GLY A 38 -9.25 16.03 -7.90
N GLN A 39 -9.27 14.77 -8.35
CA GLN A 39 -8.85 14.43 -9.71
C GLN A 39 -9.97 14.68 -10.74
N GLN A 40 -9.61 15.38 -11.82
CA GLN A 40 -10.47 15.64 -12.98
C GLN A 40 -10.77 14.34 -13.73
N ASP A 41 -11.95 14.31 -14.36
CA ASP A 41 -12.50 13.22 -15.18
C ASP A 41 -11.42 12.40 -15.91
N VAL A 42 -11.22 11.13 -15.52
CA VAL A 42 -10.26 10.26 -16.19
C VAL A 42 -10.96 9.55 -17.35
N GLN A 43 -10.42 9.70 -18.56
CA GLN A 43 -10.92 9.01 -19.74
C GLN A 43 -10.30 7.61 -19.81
N ALA A 44 -11.06 6.57 -19.42
CA ALA A 44 -10.67 5.20 -19.70
C ALA A 44 -10.96 4.89 -21.18
N GLU A 45 -9.93 4.93 -22.04
CA GLU A 45 -10.03 4.46 -23.42
C GLU A 45 -10.40 2.96 -23.45
N GLY A 46 -11.33 2.57 -24.34
CA GLY A 46 -11.70 1.16 -24.57
C GLY A 46 -12.84 0.61 -23.72
N TRP A 47 -13.51 1.45 -22.91
CA TRP A 47 -14.70 1.05 -22.14
C TRP A 47 -15.99 1.56 -22.81
N GLU A 48 -17.01 0.70 -22.97
CA GLU A 48 -18.37 1.19 -23.22
C GLU A 48 -18.87 1.92 -21.97
N ALA A 49 -19.22 3.20 -22.12
CA ALA A 49 -19.79 3.97 -21.04
C ALA A 49 -21.13 3.33 -20.60
N PRO A 50 -21.40 3.19 -19.28
CA PRO A 50 -22.73 2.82 -18.82
C PRO A 50 -23.77 3.78 -19.40
N ALA A 51 -24.96 3.30 -19.77
CA ALA A 51 -25.99 4.12 -20.40
C ALA A 51 -26.44 5.35 -19.58
N TRP A 52 -26.13 5.37 -18.27
CA TRP A 52 -26.40 6.47 -17.35
C TRP A 52 -25.25 7.49 -17.23
N ALA A 53 -24.07 7.20 -17.81
CA ALA A 53 -22.89 8.05 -17.72
C ALA A 53 -22.78 8.98 -18.95
N PRO A 54 -22.43 10.27 -18.77
CA PRO A 54 -22.12 11.16 -19.89
C PRO A 54 -20.99 10.60 -20.75
N ALA A 55 -21.14 10.67 -22.07
CA ALA A 55 -20.23 10.03 -23.02
C ALA A 55 -18.75 10.34 -22.74
N GLY A 56 -17.98 9.29 -22.49
CA GLY A 56 -16.51 9.35 -22.46
C GLY A 56 -15.90 10.05 -21.25
N ARG A 57 -16.49 9.97 -20.05
CA ARG A 57 -15.84 10.45 -18.81
C ARG A 57 -16.08 9.46 -17.67
N PHE A 58 -15.01 8.94 -17.07
CA PHE A 58 -15.10 8.11 -15.87
C PHE A 58 -14.50 8.87 -14.70
N ARG A 59 -15.31 9.06 -13.66
CA ARG A 59 -14.79 9.41 -12.34
C ARG A 59 -14.58 8.09 -11.62
N ALA A 60 -13.41 7.85 -11.03
CA ALA A 60 -13.31 6.83 -10.00
C ALA A 60 -14.36 7.18 -8.95
N ASP A 61 -15.44 6.42 -8.88
CA ASP A 61 -16.46 6.69 -7.89
C ASP A 61 -15.89 6.32 -6.52
N ALA A 62 -16.15 7.10 -5.47
CA ALA A 62 -15.74 6.73 -4.12
C ALA A 62 -16.29 5.35 -3.69
N ARG A 63 -17.40 4.90 -4.33
CA ARG A 63 -17.99 3.55 -4.18
C ARG A 63 -17.18 2.44 -4.88
N MET A 64 -16.23 2.77 -5.75
CA MET A 64 -15.33 1.82 -6.42
C MET A 64 -14.06 1.54 -5.61
N LEU A 65 -13.81 2.31 -4.55
CA LEU A 65 -12.56 2.32 -3.79
C LEU A 65 -12.57 1.37 -2.57
N ASP A 66 -13.20 0.20 -2.68
CA ASP A 66 -13.15 -0.85 -1.64
C ASP A 66 -12.06 -1.89 -2.00
N ALA A 67 -10.83 -1.39 -2.23
CA ALA A 67 -9.72 -2.17 -2.78
C ALA A 67 -8.38 -1.97 -2.06
N GLY A 68 -8.33 -1.21 -0.95
CA GLY A 68 -7.06 -0.86 -0.32
C GLY A 68 -6.31 -2.07 0.20
N ARG A 69 -7.00 -2.96 0.93
CA ARG A 69 -6.37 -4.21 1.40
C ARG A 69 -5.88 -5.10 0.26
N PRO A 70 -6.67 -5.41 -0.79
CA PRO A 70 -6.19 -6.15 -1.96
C PRO A 70 -4.99 -5.52 -2.67
N VAL A 71 -4.97 -4.20 -2.84
CA VAL A 71 -3.84 -3.49 -3.48
C VAL A 71 -2.58 -3.59 -2.62
N VAL A 72 -2.70 -3.37 -1.31
CA VAL A 72 -1.60 -3.53 -0.36
C VAL A 72 -1.06 -4.97 -0.36
N GLU A 73 -1.95 -5.96 -0.32
CA GLU A 73 -1.58 -7.39 -0.37
C GLU A 73 -0.78 -7.71 -1.63
N ARG A 74 -1.25 -7.24 -2.79
CA ARG A 74 -0.59 -7.46 -4.07
C ARG A 74 0.77 -6.76 -4.15
N LEU A 75 0.88 -5.56 -3.58
CA LEU A 75 2.14 -4.83 -3.51
C LEU A 75 3.16 -5.57 -2.63
N LEU A 76 2.73 -6.16 -1.53
CA LEU A 76 3.56 -6.97 -0.64
C LEU A 76 4.04 -8.31 -1.25
N ILE A 77 3.32 -8.88 -2.21
CA ILE A 77 3.74 -10.09 -2.95
C ILE A 77 4.99 -9.79 -3.79
N GLY A 78 5.05 -8.64 -4.44
CA GLY A 78 6.19 -8.21 -5.25
C GLY A 78 7.32 -7.53 -4.47
N TRP A 79 7.12 -7.29 -3.17
CA TRP A 79 8.05 -6.53 -2.35
C TRP A 79 9.22 -7.39 -1.84
N ARG A 80 10.44 -6.86 -1.99
CA ARG A 80 11.67 -7.41 -1.40
C ARG A 80 12.02 -6.62 -0.15
N ALA A 81 11.97 -7.27 1.00
CA ALA A 81 12.27 -6.64 2.28
C ALA A 81 13.75 -6.19 2.38
N PRO A 82 14.04 -5.11 3.12
CA PRO A 82 15.40 -4.70 3.45
C PRO A 82 16.17 -5.81 4.16
N ASP A 83 17.46 -5.91 3.85
CA ASP A 83 18.38 -6.80 4.56
C ASP A 83 18.94 -6.14 5.83
N LEU A 84 19.74 -6.90 6.57
CA LEU A 84 20.29 -6.46 7.85
C LEU A 84 21.23 -5.26 7.69
N GLU A 85 22.00 -5.22 6.60
CA GLU A 85 22.94 -4.15 6.31
C GLU A 85 22.21 -2.83 6.08
N ALA A 86 21.14 -2.86 5.27
CA ALA A 86 20.31 -1.69 5.01
C ALA A 86 19.65 -1.15 6.29
N VAL A 87 19.19 -2.03 7.19
CA VAL A 87 18.61 -1.59 8.47
C VAL A 87 19.70 -1.04 9.40
N ALA A 88 20.88 -1.66 9.46
CA ALA A 88 21.99 -1.22 10.30
C ALA A 88 22.59 0.13 9.86
N ALA A 89 22.45 0.47 8.58
CA ALA A 89 22.88 1.75 8.00
C ALA A 89 21.97 2.93 8.39
N VAL A 90 20.81 2.69 9.03
CA VAL A 90 19.95 3.78 9.53
C VAL A 90 20.56 4.37 10.80
N GLU A 91 21.20 5.54 10.66
CA GLU A 91 21.87 6.25 11.75
C GLU A 91 20.95 7.15 12.58
N LEU A 92 19.71 7.37 12.14
CA LEU A 92 18.74 8.20 12.85
C LEU A 92 18.35 7.59 14.20
N GLU A 93 18.17 8.44 15.22
CA GLU A 93 17.80 8.03 16.57
C GLU A 93 16.76 8.96 17.22
N GLY A 94 16.12 8.47 18.27
CA GLY A 94 15.15 9.21 19.08
C GLY A 94 14.08 9.91 18.24
N ARG A 95 13.87 11.21 18.49
CA ARG A 95 12.83 12.03 17.83
C ARG A 95 13.00 12.13 16.32
N GLU A 96 14.22 12.08 15.80
CA GLU A 96 14.46 12.19 14.36
C GLU A 96 13.99 10.93 13.64
N LEU A 97 14.30 9.77 14.21
CA LEU A 97 13.83 8.48 13.70
C LEU A 97 12.30 8.35 13.80
N GLU A 98 11.70 8.82 14.88
CA GLU A 98 10.22 8.86 15.01
C GLU A 98 9.59 9.73 13.93
N ARG A 99 10.15 10.92 13.67
CA ARG A 99 9.66 11.81 12.60
C ARG A 99 9.78 11.14 11.23
N GLU A 100 10.91 10.51 10.95
CA GLU A 100 11.13 9.77 9.71
C GLU A 100 10.09 8.65 9.55
N LEU A 101 9.82 7.89 10.62
CA LEU A 101 8.79 6.85 10.61
C LEU A 101 7.42 7.41 10.23
N TYR A 102 7.00 8.53 10.83
CA TYR A 102 5.72 9.16 10.53
C TYR A 102 5.64 9.65 9.08
N GLN A 103 6.71 10.29 8.59
CA GLN A 103 6.79 10.79 7.22
C GLN A 103 6.78 9.65 6.20
N ALA A 104 7.60 8.62 6.40
CA ALA A 104 7.66 7.45 5.53
C ALA A 104 6.33 6.69 5.52
N ARG A 105 5.65 6.57 6.67
CA ARG A 105 4.30 5.98 6.75
C ARG A 105 3.29 6.78 5.91
N ALA A 106 3.27 8.10 6.04
CA ALA A 106 2.36 8.95 5.27
C ALA A 106 2.63 8.83 3.77
N ALA A 107 3.90 8.93 3.35
CA ALA A 107 4.32 8.80 1.96
C ALA A 107 3.94 7.43 1.37
N PHE A 108 4.08 6.35 2.14
CA PHE A 108 3.62 5.02 1.75
C PHE A 108 2.11 4.99 1.50
N ILE A 109 1.31 5.47 2.47
CA ILE A 109 -0.16 5.49 2.35
C ILE A 109 -0.59 6.30 1.11
N GLU A 110 -0.01 7.48 0.90
CA GLU A 110 -0.30 8.35 -0.25
C GLU A 110 0.08 7.69 -1.58
N SER A 111 1.26 7.09 -1.67
CA SER A 111 1.73 6.43 -2.89
C SER A 111 0.85 5.23 -3.26
N VAL A 112 0.47 4.41 -2.28
CA VAL A 112 -0.43 3.27 -2.51
C VAL A 112 -1.85 3.73 -2.81
N ALA A 113 -2.32 4.84 -2.22
CA ALA A 113 -3.60 5.42 -2.57
C ALA A 113 -3.65 5.83 -4.05
N LEU A 114 -2.58 6.43 -4.59
CA LEU A 114 -2.49 6.72 -6.03
C LEU A 114 -2.51 5.47 -6.90
N VAL A 115 -1.75 4.43 -6.54
CA VAL A 115 -1.81 3.12 -7.21
C VAL A 115 -3.24 2.57 -7.20
N MET A 116 -3.93 2.67 -6.06
CA MET A 116 -5.30 2.20 -5.90
C MET A 116 -6.29 3.00 -6.75
N CYS A 117 -6.12 4.32 -6.88
CA CYS A 117 -6.94 5.15 -7.76
C CYS A 117 -6.81 4.68 -9.21
N GLU A 118 -5.58 4.60 -9.73
CA GLU A 118 -5.32 4.14 -11.09
C GLU A 118 -5.78 2.69 -11.30
N TYR A 119 -5.60 1.85 -10.27
CA TYR A 119 -6.09 0.48 -10.27
C TYR A 119 -7.61 0.46 -10.40
N ALA A 120 -8.34 1.27 -9.63
CA ALA A 120 -9.81 1.33 -9.67
C ALA A 120 -10.35 1.93 -10.98
N VAL A 121 -9.67 2.92 -11.55
CA VAL A 121 -10.09 3.59 -12.80
C VAL A 121 -9.81 2.74 -14.03
N HIS A 122 -8.60 2.19 -14.14
CA HIS A 122 -8.13 1.50 -15.35
C HIS A 122 -8.10 -0.01 -15.21
N GLY A 123 -8.20 -0.50 -13.98
CA GLY A 123 -8.38 -1.92 -13.74
C GLY A 123 -9.79 -2.35 -14.03
N ASN A 124 -9.90 -3.63 -14.32
CA ASN A 124 -11.17 -4.32 -14.44
C ASN A 124 -11.75 -4.54 -13.02
N VAL A 125 -11.93 -3.46 -12.24
CA VAL A 125 -12.25 -3.47 -10.80
C VAL A 125 -13.75 -3.43 -10.54
N TYR A 126 -14.54 -3.83 -11.52
CA TYR A 126 -15.86 -4.35 -11.22
C TYR A 126 -15.66 -5.79 -10.71
N SER A 127 -15.50 -5.92 -9.39
CA SER A 127 -15.71 -7.19 -8.69
C SER A 127 -17.14 -7.77 -8.90
N ARG A 128 -17.98 -7.04 -9.65
CA ARG A 128 -19.41 -7.17 -9.80
C ARG A 128 -19.88 -6.50 -11.11
N HIS A 129 -19.87 -7.22 -12.22
CA HIS A 129 -20.64 -6.84 -13.42
C HIS A 129 -21.98 -7.57 -13.43
N LEU A 130 -23.01 -6.92 -13.95
CA LEU A 130 -24.20 -7.57 -14.53
C LEU A 130 -24.06 -7.40 -16.05
N ALA A 131 -23.80 -8.51 -16.75
CA ALA A 131 -23.62 -8.46 -18.21
C ALA A 131 -24.96 -8.43 -18.97
N ASP A 132 -26.07 -8.80 -18.31
CA ASP A 132 -27.35 -9.07 -18.96
C ASP A 132 -28.58 -8.82 -18.05
N GLY A 133 -28.38 -8.28 -16.85
CA GLY A 133 -29.48 -7.89 -15.94
C GLY A 133 -29.89 -8.93 -14.89
N THR A 134 -29.25 -10.10 -14.76
CA THR A 134 -29.59 -11.07 -13.70
C THR A 134 -28.37 -11.68 -12.99
N ALA A 135 -28.18 -11.30 -11.72
CA ALA A 135 -27.21 -11.78 -10.71
C ALA A 135 -25.68 -11.57 -10.92
N TRP A 136 -25.00 -11.26 -9.81
CA TRP A 136 -23.60 -10.82 -9.74
C TRP A 136 -22.57 -11.96 -9.95
N ARG A 137 -21.48 -11.72 -10.71
CA ARG A 137 -20.30 -12.61 -10.82
C ARG A 137 -18.96 -11.90 -10.57
N ARG A 138 -17.99 -12.61 -9.99
CA ARG A 138 -16.64 -12.15 -9.60
C ARG A 138 -15.65 -12.32 -10.76
N VAL A 139 -14.87 -11.29 -11.09
CA VAL A 139 -13.82 -11.35 -12.14
C VAL A 139 -12.51 -11.87 -11.56
N GLU A 140 -11.79 -12.70 -12.31
CA GLU A 140 -10.49 -13.27 -11.92
C GLU A 140 -9.34 -12.23 -11.98
N PRO A 141 -8.43 -12.20 -11.00
CA PRO A 141 -7.28 -11.29 -10.99
C PRO A 141 -6.22 -11.70 -12.01
N GLY A 142 -5.77 -10.78 -12.89
CA GLY A 142 -4.78 -11.12 -13.94
C GLY A 142 -3.50 -10.28 -13.95
N SER A 143 -3.59 -8.95 -13.93
CA SER A 143 -2.42 -8.06 -14.09
C SER A 143 -2.68 -6.67 -13.50
N TRP A 144 -1.62 -5.92 -13.23
CA TRP A 144 -1.75 -4.49 -12.93
C TRP A 144 -2.12 -3.76 -14.23
N PRO A 145 -3.13 -2.86 -14.22
CA PRO A 145 -3.37 -1.93 -15.31
C PRO A 145 -2.10 -1.11 -15.58
N GLN A 146 -1.84 -0.74 -16.83
CA GLN A 146 -0.59 -0.06 -17.21
C GLN A 146 -0.36 1.22 -16.39
N GLN A 147 -1.41 2.00 -16.16
CA GLN A 147 -1.38 3.25 -15.39
C GLN A 147 -1.02 2.99 -13.92
N ALA A 148 -1.67 2.01 -13.29
CA ALA A 148 -1.34 1.60 -11.93
C ALA A 148 0.08 1.01 -11.85
N ALA A 149 0.49 0.23 -12.86
CA ALA A 149 1.80 -0.37 -12.95
C ALA A 149 2.92 0.68 -13.00
N ALA A 150 2.69 1.81 -13.68
CA ALA A 150 3.65 2.92 -13.74
C ALA A 150 3.91 3.58 -12.38
N LEU A 151 2.96 3.46 -11.44
CA LEU A 151 3.08 4.02 -10.08
C LEU A 151 3.70 3.04 -9.07
N LEU A 152 3.81 1.75 -9.42
CA LEU A 152 4.35 0.72 -8.51
C LEU A 152 5.78 1.00 -8.03
N PRO A 153 6.73 1.51 -8.85
CA PRO A 153 8.08 1.79 -8.37
C PRO A 153 8.11 2.77 -7.19
N ALA A 154 7.37 3.88 -7.30
CA ALA A 154 7.29 4.88 -6.24
C ALA A 154 6.64 4.32 -4.96
N ALA A 155 5.57 3.53 -5.11
CA ALA A 155 4.92 2.88 -3.97
C ALA A 155 5.81 1.81 -3.30
N GLN A 156 6.62 1.09 -4.07
CA GLN A 156 7.62 0.13 -3.55
C GLN A 156 8.78 0.84 -2.85
N GLU A 157 9.23 1.99 -3.37
CA GLU A 157 10.23 2.84 -2.72
C GLU A 157 9.72 3.39 -1.38
N ALA A 158 8.48 3.90 -1.35
CA ALA A 158 7.86 4.39 -0.13
C ALA A 158 7.65 3.25 0.89
N LEU A 159 7.27 2.05 0.44
CA LEU A 159 7.20 0.86 1.30
C LEU A 159 8.58 0.51 1.89
N ASN A 160 9.64 0.59 1.10
CA ASN A 160 11.01 0.34 1.57
C ASN A 160 11.47 1.38 2.60
N ALA A 161 11.23 2.66 2.35
CA ALA A 161 11.53 3.73 3.31
C ALA A 161 10.77 3.51 4.63
N PHE A 162 9.48 3.19 4.54
CA PHE A 162 8.67 2.90 5.73
C PHE A 162 9.16 1.65 6.48
N ALA A 163 9.51 0.59 5.75
CA ALA A 163 10.08 -0.62 6.33
C ALA A 163 11.41 -0.35 7.04
N LEU A 164 12.31 0.41 6.43
CA LEU A 164 13.60 0.78 7.04
C LEU A 164 13.40 1.56 8.33
N ALA A 165 12.59 2.61 8.32
CA ALA A 165 12.31 3.40 9.51
C ALA A 165 11.64 2.55 10.61
N TRP A 166 10.66 1.71 10.24
CA TRP A 166 9.96 0.84 11.20
C TRP A 166 10.88 -0.21 11.81
N LEU A 167 11.70 -0.89 10.99
CA LEU A 167 12.65 -1.89 11.47
C LEU A 167 13.74 -1.27 12.33
N ALA A 168 14.21 -0.06 11.99
CA ALA A 168 15.16 0.69 12.81
C ALA A 168 14.56 1.04 14.18
N VAL A 169 13.28 1.43 14.25
CA VAL A 169 12.58 1.65 15.53
C VAL A 169 12.40 0.34 16.29
N ALA A 170 11.95 -0.71 15.62
CA ALA A 170 11.70 -2.02 16.23
C ALA A 170 12.97 -2.62 16.84
N ALA A 171 14.13 -2.40 16.23
CA ALA A 171 15.41 -2.86 16.75
C ALA A 171 15.84 -2.19 18.06
N ARG A 172 15.22 -1.07 18.42
CA ARG A 172 15.51 -0.29 19.64
C ARG A 172 14.53 -0.59 20.77
N VAL A 173 13.52 -1.43 20.53
CA VAL A 173 12.60 -1.90 21.57
C VAL A 173 13.33 -2.89 22.50
N GLU A 174 13.14 -2.72 23.80
CA GLU A 174 13.72 -3.61 24.82
C GLU A 174 13.33 -5.08 24.53
N GLY A 175 14.33 -5.95 24.39
CA GLY A 175 14.15 -7.37 24.05
C GLY A 175 14.27 -7.70 22.56
N ALA A 176 14.31 -6.71 21.66
CA ALA A 176 14.68 -6.95 20.26
C ALA A 176 16.18 -7.25 20.16
N ALA A 177 16.55 -8.27 19.38
CA ALA A 177 17.93 -8.75 19.27
C ALA A 177 18.41 -8.95 17.82
N PHE A 178 17.60 -8.53 16.83
CA PHE A 178 17.91 -8.80 15.43
C PHE A 178 18.97 -7.87 14.82
N LEU A 179 19.26 -6.71 15.42
CA LEU A 179 20.43 -5.90 15.09
C LEU A 179 21.58 -6.21 16.06
N PRO A 180 22.84 -6.27 15.57
CA PRO A 180 24.00 -6.30 16.46
C PRO A 180 23.98 -5.05 17.35
N ARG A 181 24.14 -5.23 18.67
CA ARG A 181 24.31 -4.08 19.58
C ARG A 181 25.53 -3.29 19.12
N ARG A 182 25.35 -2.02 18.77
CA ARG A 182 26.47 -1.10 18.54
C ARG A 182 27.29 -1.05 19.84
N ALA A 183 28.60 -1.28 19.74
CA ALA A 183 29.48 -1.10 20.88
C ALA A 183 29.39 0.37 21.32
N ALA A 184 29.12 0.57 22.61
CA ALA A 184 29.06 1.89 23.25
C ALA A 184 30.46 2.53 23.35
#